data_AF-X0YEJ9-F1
#
_entry.id   AF-X0YEJ9-F1
#
_cell.length_a   1.000
_cell.length_b   1.000
_cell.length_c   1.000
_cell.angle_alpha   90.00
_cell.angle_beta   90.00
_cell.angle_gamma   90.00
#
_symmetry.space_group_name_H-M   'P 1'
#
loop_
_entity.id
_entity.type
_entity.pdbx_description
1 polymer ?
#
loop_
_entity_poly.entity_id
_entity_poly.type
_entity_poly.pdbx_seq_one_letter_code
_entity_poly.pdbx_strand_id
1 'polypeptide(L)'
;TESTIIGTPNKVPANLAAFANGELFNALDYEALTSPSGHISPFVMAAPLALAESSRASGQELITALALSHEIGIRMARGLIPGKGFYMRIPQKEIRIGLPTHGYGSAIFGGVAGAAKILGFGPDKLCHALGIAGYMCPIPVVMKFAATVPSSMSKYLSAGWISMTEVMAVLLSDLGYTGDKEILDGEFGFWKSFASEGWLPEEVIVHLGKNWFLPSSISYKAYPCCGAMHHALDC
;
A
#
# COMPACT_ATOMS: atom_id res chain seq x y z
N THR A 1 -13.11 12.92 -14.39
CA THR A 1 -12.98 11.46 -14.56
C THR A 1 -13.70 10.79 -13.40
N GLU A 2 -14.77 10.05 -13.69
CA GLU A 2 -15.62 9.40 -12.67
C GLU A 2 -15.42 7.89 -12.66
N SER A 3 -15.56 7.28 -11.49
CA SER A 3 -15.47 5.84 -11.25
C SER A 3 -16.50 5.39 -10.23
N THR A 4 -16.81 4.10 -10.23
CA THR A 4 -17.88 3.48 -9.45
C THR A 4 -17.42 3.16 -8.03
N ILE A 5 -18.31 3.37 -7.05
CA ILE A 5 -18.16 2.81 -5.70
C ILE A 5 -18.72 1.37 -5.71
N ILE A 6 -17.86 0.39 -5.46
CA ILE A 6 -18.20 -1.04 -5.51
C ILE A 6 -19.35 -1.35 -4.56
N GLY A 7 -20.31 -2.14 -5.05
CA GLY A 7 -21.52 -2.50 -4.29
C GLY A 7 -22.62 -1.44 -4.33
N THR A 8 -22.45 -0.35 -5.10
CA THR A 8 -23.45 0.71 -5.26
C THR A 8 -23.61 1.10 -6.73
N PRO A 9 -24.71 1.80 -7.12
CA PRO A 9 -24.84 2.38 -8.46
C PRO A 9 -24.13 3.74 -8.62
N ASN A 10 -23.51 4.26 -7.56
CA ASN A 10 -22.98 5.62 -7.54
C ASN A 10 -21.63 5.71 -8.26
N LYS A 11 -21.49 6.76 -9.08
CA LYS A 11 -20.20 7.20 -9.62
C LYS A 11 -19.79 8.52 -8.98
N VAL A 12 -18.50 8.65 -8.72
CA VAL A 12 -17.88 9.82 -8.09
C VAL A 12 -16.53 10.09 -8.77
N PRO A 13 -15.92 11.26 -8.59
CA PRO A 13 -14.53 11.49 -9.00
C PRO A 13 -13.60 10.34 -8.60
N ALA A 14 -12.67 9.96 -9.49
CA ALA A 14 -11.84 8.76 -9.34
C ALA A 14 -11.08 8.67 -7.99
N ASN A 15 -10.65 9.81 -7.44
CA ASN A 15 -10.00 9.89 -6.13
C ASN A 15 -10.96 9.52 -4.97
N LEU A 16 -12.23 9.91 -5.06
CA LEU A 16 -13.27 9.56 -4.08
C LEU A 16 -13.71 8.11 -4.24
N ALA A 17 -13.76 7.59 -5.47
CA ALA A 17 -14.04 6.18 -5.71
C ALA A 17 -12.91 5.30 -5.17
N ALA A 18 -11.64 5.68 -5.40
CA ALA A 18 -10.47 5.01 -4.84
C ALA A 18 -10.50 5.04 -3.30
N PHE A 19 -10.90 6.16 -2.69
CA PHE A 19 -11.10 6.23 -1.24
C PHE A 19 -12.13 5.21 -0.74
N ALA A 20 -13.34 5.25 -1.28
CA ALA A 20 -14.43 4.39 -0.82
C ALA A 20 -14.13 2.90 -1.06
N ASN A 21 -13.54 2.57 -2.22
CA ASN A 21 -13.17 1.20 -2.56
C ASN A 21 -11.98 0.71 -1.73
N GLY A 22 -11.00 1.57 -1.40
CA GLY A 22 -9.90 1.25 -0.50
C GLY A 22 -10.39 0.89 0.90
N GLU A 23 -11.31 1.69 1.47
CA GLU A 23 -11.97 1.37 2.74
C GLU A 23 -12.66 0.01 2.68
N LEU A 24 -13.45 -0.23 1.63
CA LEU A 24 -14.16 -1.49 1.42
C LEU A 24 -13.21 -2.69 1.41
N PHE A 25 -12.05 -2.57 0.74
CA PHE A 25 -11.10 -3.67 0.62
C PHE A 25 -10.48 -4.09 1.96
N ASN A 26 -10.40 -3.20 2.94
CA ASN A 26 -9.81 -3.49 4.25
C ASN A 26 -10.84 -3.57 5.39
N ALA A 27 -12.12 -3.27 5.12
CA ALA A 27 -13.15 -3.04 6.13
C ALA A 27 -13.34 -4.20 7.13
N LEU A 28 -13.18 -5.43 6.67
CA LEU A 28 -13.39 -6.65 7.46
C LEU A 28 -12.10 -7.31 7.92
N ASP A 29 -10.93 -6.70 7.65
CA ASP A 29 -9.63 -7.36 7.85
C ASP A 29 -9.60 -8.75 7.17
N TYR A 30 -10.18 -8.86 5.97
CA TYR A 30 -10.43 -10.15 5.29
C TYR A 30 -9.82 -10.24 3.88
N GLU A 31 -9.05 -9.23 3.51
CA GLU A 31 -8.19 -9.22 2.35
C GLU A 31 -7.11 -10.31 2.39
N ALA A 32 -6.53 -10.60 1.23
CA ALA A 32 -5.39 -11.47 1.13
C ALA A 32 -4.14 -10.84 1.73
N LEU A 33 -3.33 -11.67 2.38
CA LEU A 33 -2.00 -11.32 2.86
C LEU A 33 -0.96 -11.65 1.81
N THR A 34 0.13 -10.90 1.82
CA THR A 34 1.29 -11.12 0.94
C THR A 34 2.53 -11.38 1.78
N SER A 35 3.30 -12.41 1.45
CA SER A 35 4.59 -12.68 2.10
C SER A 35 5.73 -11.91 1.41
N PRO A 36 6.68 -11.28 2.13
CA PRO A 36 6.79 -11.21 3.59
C PRO A 36 6.05 -10.02 4.23
N SER A 37 5.42 -9.16 3.42
CA SER A 37 5.05 -7.79 3.81
C SER A 37 3.70 -7.63 4.51
N GLY A 38 2.89 -8.69 4.60
CA GLY A 38 1.55 -8.65 5.19
C GLY A 38 0.53 -7.98 4.28
N HIS A 39 -0.11 -6.91 4.76
CA HIS A 39 -1.19 -6.22 4.05
C HIS A 39 -0.67 -5.31 2.93
N ILE A 40 -0.83 -5.74 1.67
CA ILE A 40 -0.47 -4.93 0.49
C ILE A 40 -1.70 -4.68 -0.40
N SER A 41 -2.44 -5.73 -0.75
CA SER A 41 -3.58 -5.67 -1.67
C SER A 41 -4.58 -4.52 -1.42
N PRO A 42 -5.10 -4.29 -0.21
CA PRO A 42 -6.10 -3.24 -0.02
C PRO A 42 -5.54 -1.82 -0.25
N PHE A 43 -4.22 -1.65 -0.17
CA PHE A 43 -3.56 -0.34 -0.27
C PHE A 43 -3.12 0.00 -1.68
N VAL A 44 -3.08 -0.97 -2.61
CA VAL A 44 -2.49 -0.76 -3.95
C VAL A 44 -3.47 -1.01 -5.10
N MET A 45 -4.68 -1.50 -4.81
CA MET A 45 -5.63 -1.92 -5.85
C MET A 45 -6.63 -0.83 -6.24
N ALA A 46 -7.07 0.01 -5.29
CA ALA A 46 -8.22 0.88 -5.54
C ALA A 46 -7.91 2.05 -6.48
N ALA A 47 -6.70 2.63 -6.41
CA ALA A 47 -6.27 3.70 -7.32
C ALA A 47 -6.19 3.26 -8.79
N PRO A 48 -5.46 2.19 -9.16
CA PRO A 48 -5.44 1.71 -10.55
C PRO A 48 -6.82 1.26 -11.02
N LEU A 49 -7.63 0.65 -10.14
CA LEU A 49 -9.01 0.25 -10.50
C LEU A 49 -9.89 1.46 -10.84
N ALA A 50 -9.88 2.49 -10.00
CA ALA A 50 -10.67 3.69 -10.23
C ALA A 50 -10.21 4.40 -11.51
N LEU A 51 -8.90 4.55 -11.71
CA LEU A 51 -8.38 5.19 -12.91
C LEU A 51 -8.65 4.39 -14.17
N ALA A 52 -8.56 3.06 -14.11
CA ALA A 52 -8.85 2.18 -15.25
C ALA A 52 -10.28 2.35 -15.77
N GLU A 53 -11.27 2.41 -14.87
CA GLU A 53 -12.65 2.71 -15.28
C GLU A 53 -12.74 4.09 -15.93
N SER A 54 -12.16 5.11 -15.28
CA SER A 54 -12.31 6.49 -15.71
C SER A 54 -11.58 6.82 -17.02
N SER A 55 -10.49 6.09 -17.33
CA SER A 55 -9.72 6.19 -18.57
C SER A 55 -10.17 5.19 -19.64
N ARG A 56 -11.16 4.33 -19.32
CA ARG A 56 -11.65 3.25 -20.18
C ARG A 56 -10.54 2.26 -20.58
N ALA A 57 -9.64 1.97 -19.66
CA ALA A 57 -8.61 0.95 -19.84
C ALA A 57 -9.25 -0.44 -20.02
N SER A 58 -8.60 -1.27 -20.84
CA SER A 58 -8.96 -2.66 -21.03
C SER A 58 -8.70 -3.51 -19.78
N GLY A 59 -9.34 -4.67 -19.69
CA GLY A 59 -9.09 -5.63 -18.61
C GLY A 59 -7.62 -6.09 -18.56
N GLN A 60 -6.96 -6.22 -19.72
CA GLN A 60 -5.54 -6.58 -19.77
C GLN A 60 -4.65 -5.49 -19.18
N GLU A 61 -4.93 -4.21 -19.47
CA GLU A 61 -4.21 -3.08 -18.87
C GLU A 61 -4.43 -3.03 -17.36
N LEU A 62 -5.65 -3.26 -16.89
CA LEU A 62 -5.96 -3.31 -15.46
C LEU A 62 -5.22 -4.46 -14.76
N ILE A 63 -5.26 -5.68 -15.29
CA ILE A 63 -4.53 -6.82 -14.70
C ILE A 63 -3.03 -6.54 -14.65
N THR A 64 -2.47 -5.94 -15.70
CA THR A 64 -1.05 -5.55 -15.75
C THR A 64 -0.72 -4.51 -14.68
N ALA A 65 -1.55 -3.47 -14.54
CA ALA A 65 -1.38 -2.43 -13.53
C ALA A 65 -1.47 -3.00 -12.12
N LEU A 66 -2.42 -3.90 -11.84
CA LEU A 66 -2.57 -4.53 -10.53
C LEU A 66 -1.38 -5.45 -10.20
N ALA A 67 -0.84 -6.18 -11.18
CA ALA A 67 0.37 -6.99 -10.98
C ALA A 67 1.57 -6.10 -10.61
N LEU A 68 1.79 -5.00 -11.33
CA LEU A 68 2.83 -4.02 -11.01
C LEU A 68 2.62 -3.39 -9.63
N SER A 69 1.38 -3.08 -9.27
CA SER A 69 1.06 -2.43 -8.00
C SER A 69 1.46 -3.29 -6.81
N HIS A 70 1.15 -4.59 -6.86
CA HIS A 70 1.55 -5.53 -5.83
C HIS A 70 3.06 -5.77 -5.83
N GLU A 71 3.67 -5.94 -7.00
CA GLU A 71 5.11 -6.20 -7.10
C GLU A 71 5.93 -5.06 -6.50
N ILE A 72 5.62 -3.81 -6.87
CA ILE A 72 6.28 -2.62 -6.33
C ILE A 72 5.95 -2.44 -4.85
N GLY A 73 4.68 -2.60 -4.43
CA GLY A 73 4.30 -2.49 -3.02
C GLY A 73 5.04 -3.48 -2.11
N ILE A 74 5.17 -4.75 -2.53
CA ILE A 74 5.90 -5.78 -1.79
C ILE A 74 7.40 -5.43 -1.74
N ARG A 75 8.00 -5.03 -2.86
CA ARG A 75 9.42 -4.66 -2.94
C ARG A 75 9.77 -3.45 -2.06
N MET A 76 8.92 -2.42 -2.06
CA MET A 76 9.10 -1.25 -1.20
C MET A 76 9.07 -1.63 0.28
N ALA A 77 8.16 -2.51 0.68
CA ALA A 77 8.13 -3.02 2.05
C ALA A 77 9.37 -3.86 2.40
N ARG A 78 9.95 -4.60 1.45
CA ARG A 78 11.19 -5.37 1.66
C ARG A 78 12.44 -4.50 1.81
N GLY A 79 12.48 -3.35 1.15
CA GLY A 79 13.60 -2.42 1.27
C GLY A 79 13.72 -1.78 2.66
N LEU A 80 12.64 -1.79 3.46
CA LEU A 80 12.66 -1.28 4.82
C LEU A 80 13.32 -2.30 5.76
N ILE A 81 14.43 -1.92 6.41
CA ILE A 81 15.04 -2.76 7.43
C ILE A 81 14.19 -2.69 8.69
N PRO A 82 13.64 -3.82 9.16
CA PRO A 82 12.95 -3.80 10.42
C PRO A 82 13.98 -3.66 11.54
N GLY A 83 13.97 -2.51 12.21
CA GLY A 83 14.86 -2.23 13.33
C GLY A 83 14.56 -3.06 14.58
N LYS A 84 14.97 -2.59 15.77
CA LYS A 84 14.46 -3.10 17.07
C LYS A 84 12.95 -3.07 17.01
N GLY A 85 12.35 -4.23 16.75
CA GLY A 85 10.94 -4.28 16.41
C GLY A 85 10.05 -3.85 17.57
N PHE A 86 8.75 -3.68 17.30
CA PHE A 86 7.79 -3.68 18.39
C PHE A 86 7.77 -5.09 19.01
N TYR A 87 7.86 -5.16 20.33
CA TYR A 87 7.73 -6.41 21.07
C TYR A 87 6.43 -6.36 21.88
N MET A 88 5.55 -7.36 21.70
CA MET A 88 4.51 -7.61 22.70
C MET A 88 5.11 -8.46 23.79
N ARG A 89 4.98 -7.97 25.02
CA ARG A 89 5.25 -8.73 26.22
C ARG A 89 3.99 -9.49 26.60
N ILE A 90 4.04 -10.80 26.41
CA ILE A 90 3.14 -11.73 27.10
C ILE A 90 3.89 -12.25 28.33
N PRO A 91 3.19 -12.67 29.41
CA PRO A 91 3.83 -13.35 30.51
C PRO A 91 4.75 -14.46 29.96
N GLN A 92 6.02 -14.46 30.40
CA GLN A 92 7.08 -15.40 30.02
C GLN A 92 7.61 -15.38 28.56
N LYS A 93 7.15 -14.51 27.65
CA LYS A 93 7.72 -14.37 26.29
C LYS A 93 7.69 -12.94 25.76
N GLU A 94 8.77 -12.52 25.09
CA GLU A 94 8.79 -11.35 24.22
C GLU A 94 8.64 -11.82 22.76
N ILE A 95 7.57 -11.39 22.10
CA ILE A 95 7.34 -11.69 20.67
C ILE A 95 7.54 -10.40 19.88
N ARG A 96 8.41 -10.42 18.86
CA ARG A 96 8.60 -9.33 17.90
C ARG A 96 7.43 -9.30 16.91
N ILE A 97 6.71 -8.18 16.78
CA ILE A 97 5.51 -8.06 15.94
C ILE A 97 5.64 -7.03 14.80
N GLY A 98 6.76 -6.33 14.64
CA GLY A 98 6.96 -5.49 13.46
C GLY A 98 7.93 -4.33 13.66
N LEU A 99 7.81 -3.31 12.82
CA LEU A 99 8.57 -2.05 12.92
C LEU A 99 8.22 -1.28 14.21
N PRO A 100 9.14 -0.47 14.76
CA PRO A 100 8.85 0.39 15.91
C PRO A 100 7.72 1.40 15.63
N THR A 101 7.60 1.88 14.38
CA THR A 101 6.41 2.61 13.88
C THR A 101 5.89 1.92 12.61
N HIS A 102 5.07 0.88 12.79
CA HIS A 102 4.44 0.19 11.68
C HIS A 102 3.27 1.00 11.09
N GLY A 103 3.16 0.98 9.77
CA GLY A 103 2.04 1.51 9.01
C GLY A 103 2.09 1.01 7.58
N TYR A 104 0.99 1.16 6.86
CA TYR A 104 0.82 0.64 5.50
C TYR A 104 1.24 1.63 4.41
N GLY A 105 1.75 2.81 4.80
CA GLY A 105 2.06 3.90 3.88
C GLY A 105 3.11 3.57 2.82
N SER A 106 4.04 2.64 3.07
CA SER A 106 5.02 2.22 2.06
C SER A 106 4.38 1.57 0.83
N ALA A 107 3.15 1.05 0.95
CA ALA A 107 2.41 0.48 -0.17
C ALA A 107 1.99 1.54 -1.20
N ILE A 108 1.98 2.84 -0.84
CA ILE A 108 1.55 3.94 -1.71
C ILE A 108 2.28 3.98 -3.05
N PHE A 109 3.56 3.61 -3.05
CA PHE A 109 4.36 3.57 -4.28
C PHE A 109 3.90 2.47 -5.24
N GLY A 110 3.33 1.39 -4.70
CA GLY A 110 2.71 0.32 -5.47
C GLY A 110 1.49 0.81 -6.24
N GLY A 111 0.50 1.37 -5.55
CA GLY A 111 -0.70 1.85 -6.25
C GLY A 111 -0.41 3.03 -7.18
N VAL A 112 0.56 3.91 -6.86
CA VAL A 112 1.07 4.92 -7.82
C VAL A 112 1.65 4.27 -9.08
N ALA A 113 2.46 3.22 -8.96
CA ALA A 113 3.04 2.53 -10.12
C ALA A 113 1.95 1.93 -11.02
N GLY A 114 0.91 1.31 -10.44
CA GLY A 114 -0.24 0.81 -11.20
C GLY A 114 -1.07 1.92 -11.83
N ALA A 115 -1.40 2.95 -11.06
CA ALA A 115 -2.15 4.11 -11.52
C ALA A 115 -1.43 4.84 -12.68
N ALA A 116 -0.13 5.03 -12.55
CA ALA A 116 0.73 5.60 -13.60
C ALA A 116 0.80 4.68 -14.83
N LYS A 117 0.78 3.35 -14.65
CA LYS A 117 0.70 2.40 -15.77
C LYS A 117 -0.61 2.55 -16.54
N ILE A 118 -1.74 2.72 -15.85
CA ILE A 118 -3.05 2.97 -16.49
C ILE A 118 -3.04 4.27 -17.30
N LEU A 119 -2.40 5.32 -16.79
CA LEU A 119 -2.30 6.62 -17.46
C LEU A 119 -1.17 6.67 -18.51
N GLY A 120 -0.43 5.59 -18.72
CA GLY A 120 0.62 5.52 -19.74
C GLY A 120 1.85 6.39 -19.44
N PHE A 121 2.20 6.57 -18.17
CA PHE A 121 3.34 7.42 -17.80
C PHE A 121 4.68 6.82 -18.23
N GLY A 122 5.58 7.69 -18.70
CA GLY A 122 7.00 7.39 -18.83
C GLY A 122 7.76 7.55 -17.50
N PRO A 123 9.06 7.18 -17.47
CA PRO A 123 9.86 7.18 -16.24
C PRO A 123 9.90 8.53 -15.51
N ASP A 124 10.06 9.63 -16.26
CA ASP A 124 10.20 10.97 -15.68
C ASP A 124 8.97 11.41 -14.88
N LYS A 125 7.78 11.24 -15.48
CA LYS A 125 6.48 11.56 -14.86
C LYS A 125 6.18 10.60 -13.70
N LEU A 126 6.59 9.33 -13.81
CA LEU A 126 6.47 8.37 -12.72
C LEU A 126 7.32 8.78 -11.50
N CYS A 127 8.58 9.20 -11.70
CA CYS A 127 9.43 9.66 -10.59
C CYS A 127 8.81 10.85 -9.84
N HIS A 128 8.25 11.82 -10.57
CA HIS A 128 7.52 12.92 -9.93
C HIS A 128 6.27 12.45 -9.17
N ALA A 129 5.50 11.52 -9.73
CA ALA A 129 4.31 10.97 -9.05
C ALA A 129 4.69 10.23 -7.75
N LEU A 130 5.77 9.43 -7.78
CA LEU A 130 6.30 8.75 -6.58
C LEU A 130 6.76 9.77 -5.53
N GLY A 131 7.44 10.84 -5.95
CA GLY A 131 7.85 11.94 -5.07
C GLY A 131 6.68 12.64 -4.39
N ILE A 132 5.63 12.98 -5.16
CA ILE A 132 4.40 13.60 -4.63
C ILE A 132 3.72 12.67 -3.63
N ALA A 133 3.57 11.39 -3.98
CA ALA A 133 2.93 10.41 -3.11
C ALA A 133 3.71 10.18 -1.82
N GLY A 134 5.04 10.06 -1.89
CA GLY A 134 5.89 9.91 -0.71
C GLY A 134 5.77 11.10 0.24
N TYR A 135 5.71 12.33 -0.31
CA TYR A 135 5.52 13.54 0.48
C TYR A 135 4.13 13.62 1.13
N MET A 136 3.08 13.20 0.43
CA MET A 136 1.70 13.22 0.92
C MET A 136 1.31 11.98 1.75
N CYS A 137 2.22 11.02 1.91
CA CYS A 137 1.94 9.75 2.56
C CYS A 137 1.45 9.95 4.01
N PRO A 138 0.37 9.27 4.43
CA PRO A 138 -0.05 9.28 5.82
C PRO A 138 1.05 8.76 6.76
N ILE A 139 1.17 9.39 7.93
CA ILE A 139 2.14 9.01 8.97
C ILE A 139 1.80 7.61 9.53
N PRO A 140 2.80 6.73 9.73
CA PRO A 140 2.57 5.38 10.26
C PRO A 140 2.21 5.40 11.77
N VAL A 141 0.92 5.29 12.08
CA VAL A 141 0.39 5.32 13.46
C VAL A 141 -0.31 4.04 13.90
N VAL A 142 -0.17 2.95 13.14
CA VAL A 142 -0.93 1.70 13.38
C VAL A 142 -0.63 1.07 14.74
N MET A 143 0.57 1.26 15.27
CA MET A 143 0.95 0.75 16.59
C MET A 143 0.11 1.36 17.73
N LYS A 144 -0.35 2.61 17.57
CA LYS A 144 -1.23 3.24 18.56
C LYS A 144 -2.60 2.57 18.58
N PHE A 145 -3.13 2.18 17.42
CA PHE A 145 -4.35 1.37 17.32
C PHE A 145 -4.17 0.04 18.07
N ALA A 146 -3.06 -0.67 17.83
CA ALA A 146 -2.79 -1.96 18.45
C ALA A 146 -2.63 -1.89 19.99
N ALA A 147 -2.13 -0.76 20.51
CA ALA A 147 -1.90 -0.56 21.93
C ALA A 147 -3.09 0.02 22.72
N THR A 148 -4.21 0.33 22.07
CA THR A 148 -5.35 1.01 22.71
C THR A 148 -6.59 0.12 22.71
N VAL A 149 -7.18 -0.05 23.90
CA VAL A 149 -8.44 -0.78 24.11
C VAL A 149 -9.51 0.14 24.73
N PRO A 150 -10.78 0.06 24.30
CA PRO A 150 -11.27 -0.72 23.16
C PRO A 150 -10.71 -0.21 21.82
N SER A 151 -10.53 -1.11 20.85
CA SER A 151 -9.95 -0.77 19.55
C SER A 151 -10.91 0.07 18.70
N SER A 152 -10.39 1.12 18.06
CA SER A 152 -11.13 2.00 17.16
C SER A 152 -11.15 1.50 15.71
N MET A 153 -12.01 2.06 14.85
CA MET A 153 -12.02 1.73 13.41
C MET A 153 -10.83 2.30 12.61
N SER A 154 -9.94 3.06 13.26
CA SER A 154 -8.87 3.84 12.62
C SER A 154 -7.85 3.00 11.83
N LYS A 155 -7.67 1.71 12.12
CA LYS A 155 -6.83 0.81 11.31
C LYS A 155 -7.29 0.79 9.85
N TYR A 156 -8.60 0.67 9.66
CA TYR A 156 -9.21 0.41 8.36
C TYR A 156 -9.24 1.65 7.47
N LEU A 157 -9.30 2.83 8.11
CA LEU A 157 -9.32 4.15 7.47
C LEU A 157 -8.11 4.45 6.56
N SER A 158 -6.97 3.80 6.81
CA SER A 158 -5.73 4.07 6.09
C SER A 158 -5.80 3.67 4.62
N ALA A 159 -6.59 2.65 4.26
CA ALA A 159 -6.68 2.13 2.91
C ALA A 159 -7.33 3.14 1.96
N GLY A 160 -8.41 3.79 2.39
CA GLY A 160 -9.05 4.85 1.61
C GLY A 160 -8.14 6.04 1.38
N TRP A 161 -7.49 6.56 2.44
CA TRP A 161 -6.63 7.74 2.31
C TRP A 161 -5.38 7.48 1.45
N ILE A 162 -4.75 6.32 1.60
CA ILE A 162 -3.62 5.93 0.74
C ILE A 162 -4.10 5.90 -0.71
N SER A 163 -5.18 5.17 -1.00
CA SER A 163 -5.71 5.03 -2.36
C SER A 163 -6.11 6.38 -3.00
N MET A 164 -6.72 7.28 -2.23
CA MET A 164 -7.02 8.64 -2.69
C MET A 164 -5.73 9.39 -3.05
N THR A 165 -4.73 9.29 -2.18
CA THR A 165 -3.44 10.00 -2.35
C THR A 165 -2.70 9.51 -3.59
N GLU A 166 -2.73 8.21 -3.87
CA GLU A 166 -2.14 7.63 -5.09
C GLU A 166 -2.75 8.22 -6.36
N VAL A 167 -4.09 8.31 -6.43
CA VAL A 167 -4.80 8.95 -7.54
C VAL A 167 -4.40 10.42 -7.67
N MET A 168 -4.40 11.15 -6.54
CA MET A 168 -4.01 12.56 -6.54
C MET A 168 -2.57 12.76 -7.01
N ALA A 169 -1.63 11.92 -6.58
CA ALA A 169 -0.22 12.03 -6.93
C ALA A 169 0.03 11.83 -8.43
N VAL A 170 -0.60 10.82 -9.04
CA VAL A 170 -0.47 10.63 -10.49
C VAL A 170 -1.14 11.75 -11.28
N LEU A 171 -2.32 12.21 -10.86
CA LEU A 171 -3.01 13.30 -11.56
C LEU A 171 -2.26 14.64 -11.44
N LEU A 172 -1.66 14.93 -10.29
CA LEU A 172 -0.81 16.11 -10.10
C LEU A 172 0.42 16.04 -11.01
N SER A 173 1.10 14.90 -11.05
CA SER A 173 2.23 14.69 -11.96
C SER A 173 1.82 14.79 -13.44
N ASP A 174 0.62 14.31 -13.80
CA ASP A 174 0.10 14.43 -15.16
C ASP A 174 -0.06 15.90 -15.61
N LEU A 175 -0.48 16.74 -14.68
CA LEU A 175 -0.66 18.19 -14.85
C LEU A 175 0.65 18.98 -14.75
N GLY A 176 1.79 18.32 -14.56
CA GLY A 176 3.11 18.95 -14.51
C GLY A 176 3.55 19.41 -13.11
N TYR A 177 2.86 18.98 -12.04
CA TYR A 177 3.36 19.17 -10.69
C TYR A 177 4.62 18.33 -10.48
N THR A 178 5.62 18.90 -9.82
CA THR A 178 6.91 18.22 -9.59
C THR A 178 6.98 17.66 -8.18
N GLY A 179 7.30 16.36 -8.07
CA GLY A 179 7.71 15.71 -6.83
C GLY A 179 9.22 15.51 -6.76
N ASP A 180 9.74 15.35 -5.55
CA ASP A 180 11.14 15.00 -5.32
C ASP A 180 11.44 13.58 -5.88
N LYS A 181 12.34 13.50 -6.85
CA LYS A 181 12.70 12.24 -7.51
C LYS A 181 13.62 11.36 -6.65
N GLU A 182 14.19 11.94 -5.60
CA GLU A 182 15.09 11.30 -4.64
C GLU A 182 14.38 11.05 -3.30
N ILE A 183 13.04 11.01 -3.28
CA ILE A 183 12.23 10.84 -2.05
C ILE A 183 12.61 9.59 -1.23
N LEU A 184 13.23 8.58 -1.84
CA LEU A 184 13.68 7.35 -1.17
C LEU A 184 15.13 7.43 -0.68
N ASP A 185 15.88 8.43 -1.11
CA ASP A 185 17.33 8.51 -0.98
C ASP A 185 17.76 9.54 0.08
N GLY A 186 19.03 9.45 0.48
CA GLY A 186 19.67 10.44 1.34
C GLY A 186 19.25 10.42 2.82
N GLU A 187 19.71 11.43 3.55
CA GLU A 187 19.53 11.55 5.00
C GLU A 187 18.07 11.81 5.38
N PHE A 188 17.24 12.33 4.49
CA PHE A 188 15.83 12.65 4.78
C PHE A 188 14.85 11.76 4.00
N GLY A 189 15.34 10.63 3.50
CA GLY A 189 14.54 9.69 2.72
C GLY A 189 13.31 9.18 3.47
N PHE A 190 12.26 8.91 2.71
CA PHE A 190 10.93 8.46 3.16
C PHE A 190 10.98 7.35 4.22
N TRP A 191 11.88 6.38 4.06
CA TRP A 191 12.04 5.23 4.96
C TRP A 191 12.27 5.61 6.43
N LYS A 192 12.85 6.79 6.70
CA LYS A 192 13.04 7.29 8.07
C LYS A 192 11.73 7.59 8.79
N SER A 193 10.68 7.98 8.06
CA SER A 193 9.35 8.22 8.63
C SER A 193 8.71 6.96 9.23
N PHE A 194 9.21 5.78 8.86
CA PHE A 194 8.80 4.47 9.39
C PHE A 194 9.67 4.00 10.56
N ALA A 195 10.55 4.86 11.09
CA ALA A 195 11.55 4.52 12.09
C ALA A 195 12.32 3.22 11.74
N SER A 196 12.53 3.03 10.43
CA SER A 196 13.31 1.92 9.91
C SER A 196 14.79 2.15 10.25
N GLU A 197 15.51 1.08 10.61
CA GLU A 197 16.93 1.17 10.94
C GLU A 197 17.81 1.39 9.70
N GLY A 198 17.25 1.23 8.51
CA GLY A 198 17.92 1.52 7.26
C GLY A 198 17.07 1.21 6.05
N TRP A 199 17.63 1.55 4.89
CA TRP A 199 17.02 1.36 3.59
C TRP A 199 17.93 0.51 2.72
N LEU A 200 17.38 -0.57 2.16
CA LEU A 200 18.06 -1.51 1.27
C LEU A 200 17.50 -1.36 -0.15
N PRO A 201 17.94 -0.34 -0.92
CA PRO A 201 17.46 -0.15 -2.29
C PRO A 201 17.72 -1.38 -3.18
N GLU A 202 18.75 -2.16 -2.89
CA GLU A 202 19.06 -3.42 -3.58
C GLU A 202 17.93 -4.46 -3.47
N GLU A 203 17.25 -4.55 -2.32
CA GLU A 203 16.12 -5.47 -2.12
C GLU A 203 14.89 -5.07 -2.93
N VAL A 204 14.78 -3.78 -3.27
CA VAL A 204 13.71 -3.27 -4.13
C VAL A 204 13.92 -3.73 -5.56
N ILE A 205 15.16 -3.69 -6.07
CA ILE A 205 15.47 -3.91 -7.50
C ILE A 205 15.99 -5.31 -7.83
N VAL A 206 16.30 -6.13 -6.82
CA VAL A 206 16.87 -7.47 -7.02
C VAL A 206 15.96 -8.33 -7.91
N HIS A 207 16.53 -8.88 -8.98
CA HIS A 207 15.83 -9.70 -9.99
C HIS A 207 14.53 -9.06 -10.55
N LEU A 208 14.43 -7.73 -10.58
CA LEU A 208 13.26 -7.03 -11.10
C LEU A 208 12.95 -7.46 -12.54
N GLY A 209 11.68 -7.75 -12.81
CA GLY A 209 11.20 -8.24 -14.11
C GLY A 209 11.51 -9.71 -14.42
N LYS A 210 12.33 -10.38 -13.60
CA LYS A 210 12.63 -11.82 -13.74
C LYS A 210 11.88 -12.64 -12.70
N ASN A 211 11.93 -12.21 -11.44
CA ASN A 211 11.23 -12.85 -10.33
C ASN A 211 10.09 -11.95 -9.87
N TRP A 212 8.92 -12.55 -9.71
CA TRP A 212 7.71 -11.89 -9.24
C TRP A 212 7.26 -12.54 -7.94
N PHE A 213 6.71 -11.74 -7.02
CA PHE A 213 6.17 -12.25 -5.77
C PHE A 213 4.80 -12.90 -5.98
N LEU A 214 3.94 -12.24 -6.76
CA LEU A 214 2.67 -12.83 -7.17
C LEU A 214 2.86 -13.84 -8.32
N PRO A 215 2.08 -14.92 -8.34
CA PRO A 215 1.00 -15.26 -7.40
C PRO A 215 1.48 -16.01 -6.15
N SER A 216 2.73 -16.47 -6.09
CA SER A 216 3.21 -17.39 -5.04
C SER A 216 3.19 -16.82 -3.62
N SER A 217 3.23 -15.50 -3.46
CA SER A 217 3.30 -14.84 -2.16
C SER A 217 1.94 -14.59 -1.51
N ILE A 218 0.82 -14.87 -2.20
CA ILE A 218 -0.53 -14.54 -1.70
C ILE A 218 -1.09 -15.65 -0.80
N SER A 219 -1.73 -15.25 0.29
CA SER A 219 -2.45 -16.14 1.20
C SER A 219 -3.81 -15.53 1.52
N TYR A 220 -4.88 -16.30 1.30
CA TYR A 220 -6.24 -15.86 1.58
C TYR A 220 -6.61 -16.21 3.02
N LYS A 221 -7.12 -15.23 3.75
CA LYS A 221 -7.61 -15.39 5.11
C LYS A 221 -8.83 -16.32 5.13
N ALA A 222 -8.88 -17.24 6.10
CA ALA A 222 -10.05 -18.08 6.34
C ALA A 222 -11.12 -17.40 7.22
N TYR A 223 -10.70 -16.42 8.04
CA TYR A 223 -11.57 -15.66 8.93
C TYR A 223 -11.35 -14.14 8.78
N PRO A 224 -12.42 -13.31 8.90
CA PRO A 224 -12.35 -11.84 8.80
C PRO A 224 -11.81 -11.22 10.09
N CYS A 225 -10.54 -11.51 10.38
CA CYS A 225 -9.86 -11.04 11.58
C CYS A 225 -8.33 -11.05 11.39
N CYS A 226 -7.62 -10.48 12.37
CA CYS A 226 -6.16 -10.43 12.36
C CYS A 226 -5.57 -11.84 12.12
N GLY A 227 -4.65 -11.97 11.17
CA GLY A 227 -4.02 -13.24 10.82
C GLY A 227 -3.36 -13.94 12.01
N ALA A 228 -2.88 -13.19 13.00
CA ALA A 228 -2.30 -13.74 14.22
C ALA A 228 -3.31 -14.54 15.08
N MET A 229 -4.62 -14.33 14.89
CA MET A 229 -5.67 -15.04 15.62
C MET A 229 -6.12 -16.33 14.92
N HIS A 230 -5.76 -16.54 13.65
CA HIS A 230 -6.27 -17.66 12.85
C HIS A 230 -5.90 -19.00 13.46
N HIS A 231 -4.64 -19.14 13.92
CA HIS A 231 -4.19 -20.35 14.60
C HIS A 231 -5.02 -20.71 15.83
N ALA A 232 -5.57 -19.74 16.55
CA ALA A 232 -6.41 -20.01 17.71
C ALA A 232 -7.85 -20.43 17.33
N LEU A 233 -8.29 -20.10 16.11
CA LEU A 233 -9.61 -20.44 15.58
C LEU A 233 -9.65 -21.80 14.88
N ASP A 234 -8.52 -22.26 14.34
CA ASP A 234 -8.38 -23.57 13.68
C ASP A 234 -8.24 -24.75 14.67
N CYS A 235 -8.11 -24.48 15.97
CA CYS A 235 -7.91 -25.46 17.06
C CYS A 235 -9.15 -26.30 17.38
#